data_AF-A0AAE4ZAC4-F1
#
_entry.id   AF-A0AAE4ZAC4-F1
#
_cell.length_a   1.000
_cell.length_b   1.000
_cell.length_c   1.000
_cell.angle_alpha   90.00
_cell.angle_beta   90.00
_cell.angle_gamma   90.00
#
_symmetry.space_group_name_H-M   'P 1'
#
loop_
_entity.id
_entity.type
_entity.pdbx_description
1 polymer ?
#
loop_
_entity_poly.entity_id
_entity_poly.type
_entity_poly.pdbx_seq_one_letter_code
_entity_poly.pdbx_strand_id
1 'polypeptide(L)' 'MVRRVIEAAHRHRCKVGLCGQAPSDDPSFAEFLVDSGIDAISVTPDSFVNVKRQVAAVEDRETEGSAAAS' A
#
# COMPACT_ATOMS: atom_id res chain seq x y z
N MET A 1 7.09 -7.83 9.87
CA MET A 1 7.36 -6.66 10.73
C MET A 1 6.51 -5.46 10.31
N VAL A 2 6.60 -5.02 9.05
CA VAL A 2 5.88 -3.84 8.51
C VAL A 2 4.38 -3.84 8.83
N ARG A 3 3.64 -4.90 8.49
CA ARG A 3 2.20 -5.01 8.82
C ARG A 3 1.87 -4.76 10.30
N ARG A 4 2.67 -5.30 11.22
CA ARG A 4 2.44 -5.09 12.67
C ARG A 4 2.59 -3.63 13.08
N VAL A 5 3.49 -2.89 12.43
CA VAL A 5 3.67 -1.46 12.67
C VAL A 5 2.45 -0.68 12.15
N ILE A 6 1.95 -1.03 10.97
CA ILE A 6 0.75 -0.41 10.39
C ILE A 6 -0.45 -0.63 11.30
N GLU A 7 -0.73 -1.87 11.66
CA GLU A 7 -1.81 -2.22 12.59
C GLU A 7 -1.69 -1.49 13.94
N ALA A 8 -0.47 -1.39 14.48
CA ALA A 8 -0.23 -0.67 15.73
C ALA A 8 -0.50 0.83 15.61
N ALA A 9 -0.04 1.47 14.53
CA ALA A 9 -0.29 2.89 14.28
C ALA A 9 -1.79 3.17 14.19
N HIS A 10 -2.53 2.35 13.44
CA HIS A 10 -3.98 2.48 13.29
C HIS A 10 -4.74 2.27 14.59
N ARG A 11 -4.32 1.33 15.46
CA ARG A 11 -4.90 1.18 16.82
C ARG A 11 -4.79 2.46 17.64
N HIS A 12 -3.78 3.28 17.38
CA HIS A 12 -3.57 4.59 18.01
C HIS A 12 -4.11 5.76 17.18
N ARG A 13 -4.86 5.50 16.10
CA ARG A 13 -5.38 6.50 15.16
C ARG A 13 -4.27 7.36 14.53
N CYS A 14 -3.08 6.80 14.39
CA CYS A 14 -1.95 7.42 13.72
C CYS A 14 -1.85 6.90 12.28
N LYS A 15 -1.66 7.82 11.34
CA LYS A 15 -1.32 7.48 9.95
C LYS A 15 0.12 7.00 9.86
N VAL A 16 0.40 6.09 8.94
CA VAL A 16 1.74 5.54 8.70
C VAL A 16 2.12 5.65 7.23
N GLY A 17 3.33 6.15 6.99
CA GLY A 17 3.94 6.16 5.67
C GLY A 17 5.24 5.38 5.66
N LEU A 18 5.60 4.81 4.50
CA LEU A 18 6.88 4.14 4.31
C LEU A 18 7.72 4.89 3.26
N CYS A 19 9.01 5.08 3.57
CA CYS A 19 10.02 5.55 2.63
C CYS A 19 11.08 4.47 2.39
N GLY A 20 11.73 4.54 1.23
CA GLY A 20 12.78 3.60 0.80
C GLY A 20 12.63 3.22 -0.66
N GLN A 21 13.59 2.43 -1.15
CA GLN A 21 13.62 2.01 -2.57
C GLN A 21 12.75 0.78 -2.85
N ALA A 22 12.44 -0.03 -1.82
CA ALA A 22 11.64 -1.25 -1.97
C ALA A 22 10.29 -1.03 -2.70
N PRO A 23 9.44 -0.04 -2.37
CA PRO A 23 8.20 0.18 -3.12
C PRO A 23 8.42 0.69 -4.55
N SER A 24 9.59 1.24 -4.88
CA SER A 24 9.95 1.67 -6.23
C SER A 24 10.46 0.52 -7.09
N ASP A 25 11.17 -0.43 -6.48
CA ASP A 25 11.90 -1.50 -7.17
C ASP A 25 11.09 -2.82 -7.23
N ASP A 26 10.18 -3.04 -6.27
CA ASP A 26 9.39 -4.27 -6.13
C ASP A 26 7.86 -3.98 -6.13
N PRO A 27 7.17 -4.26 -7.26
CA PRO A 27 5.71 -4.18 -7.37
C PRO A 27 4.94 -4.98 -6.31
N SER A 28 5.41 -6.19 -5.98
CA SER A 28 4.74 -7.06 -5.02
C SER A 28 4.87 -6.50 -3.60
N PHE A 29 5.92 -5.73 -3.34
CA PHE A 29 6.05 -5.01 -2.08
C PHE A 29 5.06 -3.85 -1.99
N ALA A 30 4.85 -3.09 -3.06
CA ALA A 30 3.83 -2.03 -3.08
C ALA A 30 2.42 -2.60 -2.86
N GLU A 31 2.09 -3.71 -3.52
CA GLU A 31 0.85 -4.46 -3.30
C GLU A 31 0.70 -4.90 -1.84
N PHE A 32 1.73 -5.52 -1.26
CA PHE A 32 1.71 -5.92 0.15
C PHE A 32 1.45 -4.74 1.11
N LEU A 33 1.97 -3.54 0.80
CA LEU A 33 1.74 -2.34 1.60
C LEU A 33 0.28 -1.87 1.53
N VAL A 34 -0.31 -1.89 0.33
CA VAL A 34 -1.73 -1.56 0.11
C VAL A 34 -2.63 -2.55 0.83
N ASP A 35 -2.43 -3.86 0.62
CA ASP A 35 -3.17 -4.94 1.31
C ASP A 35 -3.01 -4.88 2.84
N SER A 36 -1.92 -4.30 3.33
CA SER A 36 -1.67 -4.13 4.77
C SER A 36 -2.27 -2.82 5.32
N GLY A 37 -2.88 -1.99 4.49
CA GLY A 37 -3.54 -0.73 4.86
C GLY A 37 -2.60 0.46 5.02
N ILE A 38 -1.48 0.55 4.29
CA ILE A 38 -0.59 1.72 4.37
C ILE A 38 -1.34 3.02 4.01
N ASP A 39 -1.06 4.13 4.71
CA ASP A 39 -1.68 5.43 4.40
C ASP A 39 -0.89 6.22 3.33
N ALA A 40 0.42 6.00 3.24
CA ALA A 40 1.28 6.71 2.30
C ALA A 40 2.52 5.90 1.91
N ILE A 41 2.94 6.02 0.64
CA ILE A 41 4.16 5.42 0.11
C ILE A 41 4.99 6.53 -0.52
N SER A 42 6.27 6.64 -0.12
CA SER A 42 7.24 7.51 -0.78
C SER A 42 8.04 6.69 -1.78
N VAL A 43 8.11 7.19 -3.02
CA VAL A 43 8.76 6.54 -4.17
C VAL A 43 9.63 7.53 -4.92
N THR A 44 10.56 7.02 -5.71
CA THR A 44 11.34 7.85 -6.63
C THR A 44 10.45 8.48 -7.70
N PRO A 45 10.79 9.67 -8.21
CA PRO A 45 10.01 10.32 -9.27
C PRO A 45 9.81 9.44 -10.50
N ASP A 46 10.84 8.69 -10.89
CA ASP A 46 10.82 7.84 -12.08
C ASP A 46 9.85 6.64 -11.94
N SER A 47 9.69 6.12 -10.72
CA SER A 47 8.80 4.99 -10.44
C SER A 47 7.36 5.39 -10.11
N PHE A 48 7.11 6.68 -9.83
CA PHE A 48 5.83 7.17 -9.33
C PHE A 48 4.63 6.74 -10.17
N VAL A 49 4.69 6.90 -11.50
CA VAL A 49 3.57 6.56 -12.38
C VAL A 49 3.29 5.05 -12.37
N ASN A 50 4.33 4.22 -12.33
CA ASN A 50 4.19 2.77 -12.32
C ASN A 50 3.59 2.29 -11.00
N VAL A 51 4.16 2.74 -9.87
CA VAL A 51 3.66 2.40 -8.54
C VAL A 51 2.23 2.87 -8.36
N LYS A 52 1.89 4.08 -8.81
CA LYS A 52 0.51 4.60 -8.73
C LYS A 52 -0.48 3.71 -9.49
N ARG A 53 -0.12 3.22 -10.68
CA ARG A 53 -0.98 2.30 -11.45
C ARG A 53 -1.16 0.96 -10.74
N GLN A 54 -0.11 0.47 -10.08
CA GLN A 54 -0.17 -0.77 -9.31
C GLN A 54 -1.06 -0.61 -8.08
N VAL A 55 -0.89 0.47 -7.32
CA VAL A 55 -1.75 0.80 -6.17
C VAL A 55 -3.22 0.84 -6.61
N ALA A 56 -3.54 1.58 -7.67
CA ALA A 56 -4.90 1.67 -8.18
C ALA A 56 -5.46 0.29 -8.58
N ALA A 57 -4.67 -0.54 -9.29
CA ALA A 57 -5.10 -1.88 -9.68
C ALA A 57 -5.35 -2.80 -8.47
N VAL A 58 -4.61 -2.63 -7.37
CA VAL A 58 -4.83 -3.39 -6.13
C VAL A 58 -6.08 -2.91 -5.41
N GLU A 59 -6.28 -1.59 -5.29
CA GLU A 59 -7.46 -0.97 -4.68
C GLU A 59 -8.77 -1.33 -5.42
N ASP A 60 -8.74 -1.38 -6.74
CA ASP A 60 -9.89 -1.78 -7.57
C ASP A 60 -10.30 -3.22 -7.27
N ARG A 61 -9.34 -4.15 -7.21
CA ARG A 61 -9.59 -5.57 -6.87
C ARG A 61 -10.21 -5.75 -5.49
N GLU A 62 -9.78 -4.98 -4.49
CA GLU A 62 -10.38 -5.02 -3.16
C GLU A 62 -11.82 -4.51 -3.18
N THR A 63 -12.10 -3.50 -4.00
CA THR A 63 -13.46 -2.98 -4.21
C THR A 63 -14.37 -4.04 -4.84
N GLU A 64 -13.87 -4.79 -5.82
CA GLU A 64 -14.62 -5.85 -6.49
C GLU A 64 -14.79 -7.11 -5.62
N GLY A 65 -13.77 -7.48 -4.85
CA GLY A 65 -13.83 -8.58 -3.88
C GLY A 65 -14.76 -8.30 -2.70
N SER A 66 -14.84 -7.05 -2.23
CA SER A 66 -15.77 -6.63 -1.18
C SER A 66 -17.22 -6.56 -1.67
N ALA A 67 -17.45 -6.24 -2.95
CA ALA A 67 -18.77 -6.21 -3.56
C ALA A 67 -19.36 -7.61 -3.83
N ALA A 68 -18.51 -8.63 -4.03
CA ALA A 68 -18.94 -10.02 -4.23
C ALA A 68 -19.20 -10.80 -2.92
N ALA A 69 -18.74 -10.26 -1.77
CA ALA A 69 -18.88 -10.86 -0.45
C ALA A 69 -20.01 -10.25 0.41
N SER A 70 -20.86 -9.39 -0.17
CA SER A 70 -21.99 -8.72 0.49
C SER A 70 -23.34 -9.12 -0.12
#